data_AF-A0A1Q7G3J2-F1
#
_entry.id   AF-A0A1Q7G3J2-F1
#
_cell.length_a   1.000
_cell.length_b   1.000
_cell.length_c   1.000
_cell.angle_alpha   90.00
_cell.angle_beta   90.00
_cell.angle_gamma   90.00
#
_symmetry.space_group_name_H-M   'P 1'
#
loop_
_entity.id
_entity.type
_entity.pdbx_description
1 polymer ?
#
loop_
_entity_poly.entity_id
_entity_poly.type
_entity_poly.pdbx_seq_one_letter_code
_entity_poly.pdbx_strand_id
1 'polypeptide(L)'
;MIIMRSRLSLATAILMIGIGLAEPAWAEHFFFSTGNPDGRLGALSRRPSPGKIETETADDFALTETTVISQAVITGLIVPNTMPLASISQVEVELYHVFPLDSDLSRTIRVPTRVNSPADVEIDTATRDPLARTLSFSSTLLNPSFTVANSVVNGINASPNQLTHGEGPQSGEEVAITINFTTPIILPAGHYFFRPEVLVNGGDFLYLSAPRPIVPPGTPFPAGVTDLQAWIRNANLNPDWLRIGTDIIGIIPPATTAPTFNMTFSLAGDTVPEAGTPGQANCHGKTISALARQFRGINAAVLALGASSVNDLQDSVGRFCNP
;
A
#
# COMPACT_ATOMS: atom_id res chain seq x y z
N MET A 1 -88.26 -6.75 -4.94
CA MET A 1 -87.51 -7.72 -5.77
C MET A 1 -87.22 -7.01 -7.09
N ILE A 2 -86.02 -6.60 -7.51
CA ILE A 2 -84.63 -6.75 -7.06
C ILE A 2 -83.94 -5.41 -7.37
N ILE A 3 -83.09 -4.94 -6.44
CA ILE A 3 -82.25 -3.74 -6.52
C ILE A 3 -81.02 -4.07 -7.38
N MET A 4 -80.76 -3.34 -8.46
CA MET A 4 -79.46 -3.40 -9.16
C MET A 4 -78.56 -2.28 -8.64
N ARG A 5 -77.52 -2.70 -7.91
CA ARG A 5 -76.48 -1.85 -7.30
C ARG A 5 -75.44 -1.46 -8.34
N SER A 6 -75.11 -0.18 -8.41
CA SER A 6 -73.94 0.33 -9.13
C SER A 6 -72.66 -0.22 -8.49
N ARG A 7 -71.76 -0.81 -9.29
CA ARG A 7 -70.38 -1.06 -8.87
C ARG A 7 -69.50 -0.01 -9.54
N LEU A 8 -69.20 1.07 -8.81
CA LEU A 8 -68.02 1.88 -9.08
C LEU A 8 -66.81 1.04 -8.67
N SER A 9 -66.01 0.61 -9.64
CA SER A 9 -64.69 0.03 -9.37
C SER A 9 -63.66 1.14 -9.39
N LEU A 10 -63.28 1.58 -8.19
CA LEU A 10 -62.19 2.52 -7.93
C LEU A 10 -60.86 1.78 -8.13
N ALA A 11 -60.21 1.98 -9.28
CA ALA A 11 -58.84 1.51 -9.50
C ALA A 11 -57.88 2.66 -9.20
N THR A 12 -57.40 2.71 -7.95
CA THR A 12 -56.42 3.70 -7.50
C THR A 12 -55.02 3.27 -7.96
N ALA A 13 -54.45 3.97 -8.94
CA ALA A 13 -53.05 3.82 -9.32
C ALA A 13 -52.17 4.61 -8.32
N ILE A 14 -51.43 3.91 -7.46
CA ILE A 14 -50.41 4.52 -6.61
C ILE A 14 -49.10 4.54 -7.38
N LEU A 15 -48.73 5.70 -7.93
CA LEU A 15 -47.42 5.95 -8.50
C LEU A 15 -46.46 6.32 -7.36
N MET A 16 -45.73 5.33 -6.84
CA MET A 16 -44.63 5.58 -5.88
C MET A 16 -43.44 6.16 -6.65
N ILE A 17 -43.34 7.48 -6.73
CA ILE A 17 -42.10 8.15 -7.11
C ILE A 17 -41.18 8.10 -5.89
N GLY A 18 -40.35 7.07 -5.81
CA GLY A 18 -39.21 7.03 -4.89
C GLY A 18 -38.15 8.01 -5.37
N ILE A 19 -38.22 9.26 -4.92
CA ILE A 19 -37.05 10.15 -4.98
C ILE A 19 -36.07 9.59 -3.95
N GLY A 20 -35.15 8.75 -4.41
CA GLY A 20 -33.95 8.46 -3.65
C GLY A 20 -33.21 9.78 -3.46
N LEU A 21 -33.20 10.30 -2.24
CA LEU A 21 -32.24 11.31 -1.86
C LEU A 21 -30.88 10.63 -1.96
N ALA A 22 -30.16 10.86 -3.06
CA ALA A 22 -28.74 10.59 -3.11
C ALA A 22 -28.12 11.54 -2.08
N GLU A 23 -27.87 11.04 -0.87
CA GLU A 23 -27.03 11.74 0.07
C GLU A 23 -25.69 11.96 -0.63
N PRO A 24 -25.16 13.19 -0.71
CA PRO A 24 -23.79 13.36 -1.17
C PRO A 24 -22.92 12.49 -0.27
N ALA A 25 -22.10 11.60 -0.83
CA ALA A 25 -21.10 10.89 -0.05
C ALA A 25 -20.04 11.92 0.38
N TRP A 26 -19.92 12.17 1.68
CA TRP A 26 -18.86 13.02 2.22
C TRP A 26 -17.57 12.20 2.25
N ALA A 27 -16.42 12.88 2.32
CA ALA A 27 -15.13 12.23 2.57
C ALA A 27 -15.28 11.27 3.77
N GLU A 28 -15.02 9.99 3.56
CA GLU A 28 -14.71 9.13 4.69
C GLU A 28 -13.20 9.13 4.86
N HIS A 29 -12.75 9.30 6.10
CA HIS A 29 -11.34 9.11 6.42
C HIS A 29 -10.97 7.67 6.09
N PHE A 30 -10.02 7.52 5.19
CA PHE A 30 -9.47 6.23 4.84
C PHE A 30 -8.36 5.88 5.85
N PHE A 31 -8.42 4.66 6.39
CA PHE A 31 -7.35 4.07 7.17
C PHE A 31 -7.22 2.58 6.90
N PHE A 32 -5.99 2.16 6.60
CA PHE A 32 -5.61 0.76 6.46
C PHE A 32 -4.40 0.48 7.35
N SER A 33 -4.36 -0.68 8.01
CA SER A 33 -3.17 -1.14 8.71
C SER A 33 -3.07 -2.65 8.71
N THR A 34 -1.85 -3.18 8.58
CA THR A 34 -1.57 -4.61 8.74
C THR A 34 -1.42 -5.05 10.20
N GLY A 35 -1.49 -4.11 11.16
CA GLY A 35 -1.39 -4.37 12.59
C GLY A 35 0.00 -4.08 13.16
N ASN A 36 0.40 -4.84 14.17
CA ASN A 36 1.66 -4.64 14.89
C ASN A 36 2.72 -5.66 14.44
N PRO A 37 4.03 -5.36 14.63
CA PRO A 37 5.09 -6.32 14.42
C PRO A 37 4.90 -7.60 15.24
N ASP A 38 5.14 -8.75 14.62
CA ASP A 38 5.01 -10.07 15.28
C ASP A 38 6.34 -10.66 15.76
N GLY A 39 7.46 -9.98 15.49
CA GLY A 39 8.80 -10.42 15.87
C GLY A 39 9.29 -11.66 15.12
N ARG A 40 8.64 -12.08 14.03
CA ARG A 40 9.01 -13.32 13.33
C ARG A 40 10.02 -13.11 12.23
N LEU A 41 9.97 -11.99 11.52
CA LEU A 41 10.79 -11.71 10.36
C LEU A 41 11.16 -10.23 10.24
N GLY A 42 12.41 -9.96 9.86
CA GLY A 42 12.85 -8.69 9.28
C GLY A 42 13.30 -8.89 7.84
N ALA A 43 12.65 -8.22 6.88
CA ALA A 43 12.99 -8.30 5.46
C ALA A 43 13.67 -7.01 5.00
N LEU A 44 14.80 -7.10 4.30
CA LEU A 44 15.55 -5.92 3.87
C LEU A 44 14.74 -5.03 2.91
N SER A 45 14.72 -3.74 3.20
CA SER A 45 14.15 -2.69 2.34
C SER A 45 15.15 -1.54 2.28
N ARG A 46 15.85 -1.43 1.15
CA ARG A 46 17.07 -0.62 1.06
C ARG A 46 17.30 -0.05 -0.33
N ARG A 47 17.49 1.27 -0.35
CA ARG A 47 18.00 2.01 -1.52
C ARG A 47 19.43 1.61 -1.88
N PRO A 48 19.81 1.64 -3.18
CA PRO A 48 21.19 1.38 -3.59
C PRO A 48 22.17 2.37 -2.94
N SER A 49 23.34 1.88 -2.52
CA SER A 49 24.41 2.68 -1.92
C SER A 49 25.78 2.07 -2.25
N PRO A 50 26.91 2.76 -2.04
CA PRO A 50 28.22 2.23 -2.42
C PRO A 50 28.48 0.83 -1.84
N GLY A 51 28.65 -0.15 -2.72
CA GLY A 51 28.89 -1.56 -2.35
C GLY A 51 27.63 -2.36 -1.97
N LYS A 52 26.43 -1.77 -2.03
CA LYS A 52 25.15 -2.42 -1.73
C LYS A 52 24.17 -2.23 -2.89
N ILE A 53 23.57 -3.33 -3.33
CA ILE A 53 22.48 -3.28 -4.33
C ILE A 53 21.16 -2.90 -3.66
N GLU A 54 20.24 -2.40 -4.47
CA GLU A 54 18.84 -2.20 -4.14
C GLU A 54 18.18 -3.53 -3.75
N THR A 55 17.35 -3.47 -2.70
CA THR A 55 16.48 -4.55 -2.27
C THR A 55 15.15 -3.97 -1.85
N GLU A 56 14.09 -4.44 -2.49
CA GLU A 56 12.74 -3.94 -2.35
C GLU A 56 11.89 -4.97 -1.62
N THR A 57 11.21 -4.58 -0.55
CA THR A 57 10.18 -5.39 0.12
C THR A 57 8.83 -4.70 -0.01
N ALA A 58 7.80 -5.45 -0.38
CA ALA A 58 6.47 -4.93 -0.61
C ALA A 58 5.38 -5.82 -0.01
N ASP A 59 4.26 -5.21 0.38
CA ASP A 59 3.09 -5.91 0.92
C ASP A 59 1.80 -5.20 0.49
N ASP A 60 0.68 -5.91 0.48
CA ASP A 60 -0.53 -5.44 -0.20
C ASP A 60 -1.54 -4.70 0.67
N PHE A 61 -2.35 -3.87 0.00
CA PHE A 61 -3.55 -3.24 0.54
C PHE A 61 -4.62 -3.12 -0.55
N ALA A 62 -5.88 -2.92 -0.14
CA ALA A 62 -6.99 -2.77 -1.07
C ALA A 62 -7.79 -1.49 -0.81
N LEU A 63 -8.30 -0.91 -1.89
CA LEU A 63 -9.16 0.27 -1.91
C LEU A 63 -10.50 -0.10 -2.56
N THR A 64 -11.61 0.27 -1.91
CA THR A 64 -12.97 0.03 -2.44
C THR A 64 -13.46 1.15 -3.35
N GLU A 65 -12.80 2.30 -3.33
CA GLU A 65 -13.13 3.50 -4.10
C GLU A 65 -11.87 4.32 -4.38
N THR A 66 -12.02 5.44 -5.10
CA THR A 66 -10.88 6.35 -5.32
C THR A 66 -10.46 6.97 -4.01
N THR A 67 -9.18 6.92 -3.67
CA THR A 67 -8.65 7.39 -2.39
C THR A 67 -7.45 8.29 -2.62
N VAL A 68 -7.39 9.39 -1.86
CA VAL A 68 -6.20 10.21 -1.70
C VAL A 68 -5.47 9.71 -0.45
N ILE A 69 -4.29 9.13 -0.63
CA ILE A 69 -3.40 8.69 0.45
C ILE A 69 -2.42 9.84 0.74
N SER A 70 -2.44 10.33 1.98
CA SER A 70 -1.67 11.50 2.43
C SER A 70 -0.56 11.14 3.42
N GLN A 71 -0.65 9.97 4.06
CA GLN A 71 0.34 9.52 5.02
C GLN A 71 0.51 8.00 4.99
N ALA A 72 1.73 7.56 5.27
CA ALA A 72 2.03 6.18 5.62
C ALA A 72 2.84 6.12 6.93
N VAL A 73 2.72 5.03 7.66
CA VAL A 73 3.65 4.68 8.75
C VAL A 73 4.18 3.29 8.49
N ILE A 74 5.50 3.13 8.53
CA ILE A 74 6.16 1.81 8.44
C ILE A 74 6.92 1.53 9.74
N THR A 75 6.95 0.27 10.14
CA THR A 75 7.73 -0.16 11.31
C THR A 75 8.84 -1.11 10.88
N GLY A 76 10.05 -0.81 11.32
CA GLY A 76 11.23 -1.60 10.95
C GLY A 76 12.29 -1.63 12.04
N LEU A 77 13.36 -2.34 11.73
CA LEU A 77 14.54 -2.51 12.57
C LEU A 77 15.74 -1.84 11.91
N ILE A 78 16.39 -0.90 12.62
CA ILE A 78 17.69 -0.38 12.20
C ILE A 78 18.77 -1.37 12.67
N VAL A 79 19.56 -1.88 11.73
CA VAL A 79 20.67 -2.78 12.00
C VAL A 79 21.99 -2.24 11.44
N PRO A 80 23.10 -2.30 12.19
CA PRO A 80 23.22 -2.74 13.58
C PRO A 80 22.62 -1.72 14.58
N ASN A 81 22.33 -2.17 15.81
CA ASN A 81 21.79 -1.35 16.91
C ASN A 81 22.70 -0.18 17.38
N THR A 82 23.89 -0.04 16.80
CA THR A 82 24.80 1.10 17.05
C THR A 82 24.49 2.31 16.17
N MET A 83 23.59 2.17 15.18
CA MET A 83 23.21 3.26 14.29
C MET A 83 22.15 4.14 14.97
N PRO A 84 22.36 5.46 15.09
CA PRO A 84 21.35 6.35 15.65
C PRO A 84 20.17 6.52 14.69
N LEU A 85 19.00 6.90 15.17
CA LEU A 85 17.84 7.22 14.31
C LEU A 85 18.15 8.24 13.20
N ALA A 86 19.02 9.21 13.49
CA ALA A 86 19.49 10.21 12.52
C ALA A 86 20.29 9.61 11.34
N SER A 87 20.64 8.32 11.38
CA SER A 87 21.23 7.61 10.24
C SER A 87 20.22 7.32 9.13
N ILE A 88 18.91 7.32 9.42
CA ILE A 88 17.88 7.31 8.39
C ILE A 88 17.94 8.63 7.64
N SER A 89 18.39 8.58 6.40
CA SER A 89 18.69 9.78 5.61
C SER A 89 17.75 9.98 4.43
N GLN A 90 17.14 8.91 3.92
CA GLN A 90 16.15 8.96 2.85
C GLN A 90 15.11 7.87 3.04
N VAL A 91 13.89 8.16 2.59
CA VAL A 91 12.79 7.21 2.48
C VAL A 91 12.15 7.42 1.13
N GLU A 92 11.93 6.37 0.36
CA GLU A 92 11.20 6.40 -0.92
C GLU A 92 9.99 5.47 -0.82
N VAL A 93 8.93 5.80 -1.56
CA VAL A 93 7.74 4.97 -1.66
C VAL A 93 7.39 4.76 -3.12
N GLU A 94 7.19 3.51 -3.50
CA GLU A 94 6.62 3.09 -4.77
C GLU A 94 5.37 2.25 -4.52
N LEU A 95 4.46 2.25 -5.50
CA LEU A 95 3.29 1.38 -5.51
C LEU A 95 3.29 0.54 -6.78
N TYR A 96 2.76 -0.67 -6.66
CA TYR A 96 2.64 -1.59 -7.80
C TYR A 96 1.21 -2.11 -7.87
N HIS A 97 0.72 -2.36 -9.08
CA HIS A 97 -0.47 -3.19 -9.25
C HIS A 97 -0.14 -4.66 -8.98
N VAL A 98 -1.17 -5.47 -8.77
CA VAL A 98 -1.05 -6.93 -8.75
C VAL A 98 -0.86 -7.44 -10.18
N PHE A 99 0.12 -8.34 -10.39
CA PHE A 99 0.31 -9.06 -11.65
C PHE A 99 -1.03 -9.70 -12.12
N PRO A 100 -1.42 -9.60 -13.41
CA PRO A 100 -0.59 -9.30 -14.59
C PRO A 100 -0.58 -7.84 -15.07
N LEU A 101 -1.08 -6.89 -14.28
CA LEU A 101 -1.00 -5.48 -14.66
C LEU A 101 0.47 -5.02 -14.70
N ASP A 102 0.76 -4.05 -15.58
CA ASP A 102 2.08 -3.42 -15.79
C ASP A 102 3.24 -4.41 -15.88
N SER A 103 3.00 -5.50 -16.61
CA SER A 103 3.88 -6.65 -16.66
C SER A 103 4.08 -7.14 -18.09
N ASP A 104 5.32 -7.49 -18.43
CA ASP A 104 5.60 -8.21 -19.66
C ASP A 104 5.27 -9.69 -19.45
N LEU A 105 4.23 -10.17 -20.14
CA LEU A 105 3.76 -11.56 -20.05
C LEU A 105 4.57 -12.53 -20.92
N SER A 106 5.47 -12.02 -21.76
CA SER A 106 6.28 -12.82 -22.69
C SER A 106 7.67 -13.18 -22.16
N ARG A 107 8.09 -12.57 -21.05
CA ARG A 107 9.42 -12.79 -20.46
C ARG A 107 9.57 -14.19 -19.86
N THR A 108 10.80 -14.69 -19.88
CA THR A 108 11.15 -15.92 -19.15
C THR A 108 11.10 -15.67 -17.66
N ILE A 109 10.31 -16.45 -16.93
CA ILE A 109 10.20 -16.34 -15.47
C ILE A 109 11.48 -16.87 -14.80
N ARG A 110 11.99 -16.15 -13.79
CA ARG A 110 13.14 -16.58 -12.98
C ARG A 110 12.75 -16.88 -11.54
N VAL A 111 11.46 -16.94 -11.24
CA VAL A 111 10.89 -17.21 -9.92
C VAL A 111 9.87 -18.33 -10.00
N PRO A 112 9.54 -18.99 -8.88
CA PRO A 112 8.57 -20.08 -8.86
C PRO A 112 7.19 -19.70 -9.41
N THR A 113 6.74 -18.47 -9.17
CA THR A 113 5.45 -17.96 -9.67
C THR A 113 5.43 -16.43 -9.67
N ARG A 114 4.60 -15.85 -10.55
CA ARG A 114 4.22 -14.43 -10.56
C ARG A 114 2.77 -14.21 -10.14
N VAL A 115 2.03 -15.28 -9.89
CA VAL A 115 0.63 -15.19 -9.50
C VAL A 115 0.53 -14.45 -8.17
N ASN A 116 -0.25 -13.37 -8.15
CA ASN A 116 -0.45 -12.48 -7.01
C ASN A 116 0.83 -11.76 -6.53
N SER A 117 1.85 -11.63 -7.39
CA SER A 117 3.02 -10.80 -7.09
C SER A 117 2.74 -9.32 -7.40
N PRO A 118 3.61 -8.41 -6.95
CA PRO A 118 3.68 -7.09 -7.56
C PRO A 118 4.00 -7.21 -9.06
N ALA A 119 3.59 -6.19 -9.81
CA ALA A 119 3.87 -6.02 -11.23
C ALA A 119 5.37 -5.90 -11.55
N ASP A 120 5.73 -5.94 -12.83
CA ASP A 120 7.12 -5.71 -13.25
C ASP A 120 7.53 -4.25 -13.06
N VAL A 121 6.62 -3.34 -13.41
CA VAL A 121 6.81 -1.89 -13.38
C VAL A 121 5.94 -1.28 -12.29
N GLU A 122 6.51 -0.31 -11.58
CA GLU A 122 5.81 0.52 -10.62
C GLU A 122 4.75 1.41 -11.28
N ILE A 123 3.84 1.93 -10.45
CA ILE A 123 2.92 2.98 -10.85
C ILE A 123 3.69 4.30 -10.76
N ASP A 124 4.35 4.72 -11.85
CA ASP A 124 5.17 5.95 -11.92
C ASP A 124 4.49 7.17 -11.29
N THR A 125 3.18 7.31 -11.52
CA THR A 125 2.36 8.42 -11.01
C THR A 125 2.17 8.40 -9.49
N ALA A 126 2.41 7.26 -8.84
CA ALA A 126 2.32 7.02 -7.41
C ALA A 126 3.68 6.95 -6.69
N THR A 127 4.80 7.06 -7.39
CA THR A 127 6.14 7.11 -6.77
C THR A 127 6.39 8.42 -6.03
N ARG A 128 6.92 8.33 -4.81
CA ARG A 128 7.25 9.48 -3.96
C ARG A 128 8.70 9.40 -3.49
N ASP A 129 9.51 10.30 -4.05
CA ASP A 129 10.94 10.43 -3.79
C ASP A 129 11.22 11.73 -3.00
N PRO A 130 12.06 11.67 -1.95
CA PRO A 130 12.49 12.83 -1.17
C PRO A 130 13.31 13.82 -2.00
N LEU A 131 14.06 13.37 -3.01
CA LEU A 131 14.82 14.26 -3.91
C LEU A 131 13.88 15.10 -4.77
N ALA A 132 12.73 14.53 -5.15
CA ALA A 132 11.65 15.23 -5.84
C ALA A 132 10.77 16.08 -4.90
N ARG A 133 11.03 16.08 -3.58
CA ARG A 133 10.26 16.79 -2.55
C ARG A 133 8.77 16.43 -2.52
N THR A 134 8.44 15.20 -2.89
CA THR A 134 7.07 14.69 -2.94
C THR A 134 6.62 14.01 -1.64
N LEU A 135 7.54 13.87 -0.69
CA LEU A 135 7.28 13.44 0.68
C LEU A 135 8.19 14.16 1.69
N SER A 136 7.82 14.07 2.95
CA SER A 136 8.68 14.31 4.11
C SER A 136 8.54 13.14 5.08
N PHE A 137 9.51 12.91 5.96
CA PHE A 137 9.43 11.84 6.94
C PHE A 137 10.00 12.25 8.30
N SER A 138 9.58 11.53 9.34
CA SER A 138 10.18 11.56 10.67
C SER A 138 10.28 10.14 11.21
N SER A 139 11.24 9.91 12.11
CA SER A 139 11.49 8.61 12.73
C SER A 139 11.34 8.70 14.25
N THR A 140 10.66 7.72 14.84
CA THR A 140 10.47 7.60 16.30
C THR A 140 11.00 6.25 16.78
N LEU A 141 11.78 6.26 17.87
CA LEU A 141 12.24 5.04 18.51
C LEU A 141 11.07 4.41 19.27
N LEU A 142 10.74 3.16 18.96
CA LEU A 142 9.72 2.39 19.67
C LEU A 142 10.35 1.52 20.74
N ASN A 143 11.44 0.82 20.40
CA ASN A 143 12.16 -0.06 21.31
C ASN A 143 13.67 -0.02 21.04
N PRO A 144 14.51 0.28 22.05
CA PRO A 144 15.98 0.32 21.87
C PRO A 144 16.61 -1.05 21.56
N SER A 145 15.88 -2.15 21.77
CA SER A 145 16.33 -3.48 21.42
C SER A 145 15.14 -4.38 21.12
N PHE A 146 14.92 -4.61 19.83
CA PHE A 146 13.94 -5.56 19.32
C PHE A 146 14.66 -6.67 18.55
N THR A 147 14.13 -7.88 18.59
CA THR A 147 14.72 -9.04 17.91
C THR A 147 13.67 -9.75 17.07
N VAL A 148 14.02 -10.02 15.82
CA VAL A 148 13.25 -10.91 14.94
C VAL A 148 13.80 -12.32 14.97
N ALA A 149 12.93 -13.32 14.87
CA ALA A 149 13.34 -14.73 14.88
C ALA A 149 14.09 -15.15 13.60
N ASN A 150 13.85 -14.49 12.48
CA ASN A 150 14.53 -14.73 11.21
C ASN A 150 14.67 -13.44 10.40
N SER A 151 15.50 -13.46 9.36
CA SER A 151 15.71 -12.35 8.45
C SER A 151 15.86 -12.80 7.00
N VAL A 152 15.58 -11.88 6.07
CA VAL A 152 15.90 -12.02 4.64
C VAL A 152 16.60 -10.76 4.17
N VAL A 153 17.89 -10.87 3.86
CA VAL A 153 18.79 -9.73 3.56
C VAL A 153 19.57 -9.95 2.26
N ASN A 154 20.27 -11.08 2.14
CA ASN A 154 21.18 -11.38 1.03
C ASN A 154 20.73 -12.59 0.20
N GLY A 155 20.06 -13.56 0.81
CA GLY A 155 19.64 -14.84 0.23
C GLY A 155 18.47 -14.75 -0.76
N ILE A 156 18.43 -13.71 -1.58
CA ILE A 156 17.36 -13.42 -2.55
C ILE A 156 17.86 -13.84 -3.93
N ASN A 157 17.65 -15.12 -4.26
CA ASN A 157 18.19 -15.75 -5.46
C ASN A 157 17.08 -16.15 -6.43
N ALA A 158 17.37 -16.15 -7.73
CA ALA A 158 16.48 -16.71 -8.74
C ALA A 158 16.23 -18.22 -8.53
N SER A 159 15.10 -18.70 -9.04
CA SER A 159 14.78 -20.11 -9.18
C SER A 159 15.86 -20.85 -9.97
N PRO A 160 16.29 -22.06 -9.55
CA PRO A 160 15.72 -22.89 -8.47
C PRO A 160 16.42 -22.74 -7.10
N ASN A 161 17.27 -21.73 -6.91
CA ASN A 161 18.13 -21.59 -5.73
C ASN A 161 17.60 -20.60 -4.69
N GLN A 162 16.31 -20.24 -4.78
CA GLN A 162 15.68 -19.23 -3.94
C GLN A 162 15.51 -19.66 -2.48
N LEU A 163 15.41 -20.97 -2.22
CA LEU A 163 15.22 -21.51 -0.87
C LEU A 163 16.52 -21.40 -0.06
N THR A 164 16.52 -20.55 0.97
CA THR A 164 17.68 -20.32 1.85
C THR A 164 17.38 -20.52 3.33
N HIS A 165 16.11 -20.64 3.71
CA HIS A 165 15.63 -20.68 5.10
C HIS A 165 15.85 -19.39 5.89
N GLY A 166 16.22 -18.29 5.22
CA GLY A 166 16.55 -17.00 5.85
C GLY A 166 17.95 -16.97 6.48
N GLU A 167 18.34 -15.82 7.02
CA GLU A 167 19.67 -15.63 7.63
C GLU A 167 19.68 -15.61 9.17
N GLY A 168 18.62 -16.12 9.79
CA GLY A 168 18.51 -16.24 11.24
C GLY A 168 18.15 -14.94 11.96
N PRO A 169 18.21 -14.93 13.30
CA PRO A 169 17.77 -13.80 14.10
C PRO A 169 18.59 -12.54 13.86
N GLN A 170 17.92 -11.38 13.92
CA GLN A 170 18.56 -10.06 13.87
C GLN A 170 18.02 -9.19 15.01
N SER A 171 18.89 -8.37 15.58
CA SER A 171 18.56 -7.44 16.68
C SER A 171 18.97 -6.02 16.33
N GLY A 172 18.16 -5.05 16.73
CA GLY A 172 18.32 -3.65 16.35
C GLY A 172 17.42 -2.71 17.15
N GLU A 173 17.44 -1.43 16.79
CA GLU A 173 16.46 -0.46 17.28
C GLU A 173 15.17 -0.57 16.45
N GLU A 174 14.04 -0.83 17.10
CA GLU A 174 12.74 -0.81 16.44
C GLU A 174 12.27 0.63 16.32
N VAL A 175 11.93 1.03 15.09
CA VAL A 175 11.54 2.39 14.76
C VAL A 175 10.25 2.41 13.98
N ALA A 176 9.42 3.41 14.25
CA ALA A 176 8.35 3.85 13.36
C ALA A 176 8.86 4.99 12.49
N ILE A 177 8.60 4.92 11.19
CA ILE A 177 8.88 5.99 10.24
C ILE A 177 7.53 6.50 9.74
N THR A 178 7.18 7.73 10.09
CA THR A 178 6.00 8.44 9.58
C THR A 178 6.38 9.17 8.31
N ILE A 179 5.66 8.91 7.23
CA ILE A 179 5.88 9.46 5.89
C ILE A 179 4.66 10.31 5.54
N ASN A 180 4.86 11.62 5.33
CA ASN A 180 3.81 12.53 4.89
C ASN A 180 4.01 12.85 3.41
N PHE A 181 3.02 12.54 2.58
CA PHE A 181 3.04 12.82 1.14
C PHE A 181 2.65 14.27 0.89
N THR A 182 3.65 15.13 0.68
CA THR A 182 3.46 16.55 0.34
C THR A 182 2.80 16.74 -1.03
N THR A 183 2.98 15.74 -1.89
CA THR A 183 2.22 15.51 -3.12
C THR A 183 1.42 14.21 -2.91
N PRO A 184 0.15 14.26 -2.47
CA PRO A 184 -0.61 13.05 -2.14
C PRO A 184 -0.66 12.02 -3.27
N ILE A 185 -0.85 10.75 -2.92
CA ILE A 185 -1.04 9.68 -3.89
C ILE A 185 -2.55 9.53 -4.12
N ILE A 186 -3.00 9.53 -5.37
CA ILE A 186 -4.41 9.28 -5.68
C ILE A 186 -4.48 7.99 -6.51
N LEU A 187 -5.24 7.02 -6.01
CA LEU A 187 -5.45 5.73 -6.67
C LEU A 187 -6.94 5.46 -6.84
N PRO A 188 -7.36 4.82 -7.95
CA PRO A 188 -8.72 4.30 -8.04
C PRO A 188 -8.91 3.12 -7.09
N ALA A 189 -10.16 2.64 -6.99
CA ALA A 189 -10.44 1.35 -6.34
C ALA A 189 -9.57 0.25 -6.95
N GLY A 190 -9.02 -0.63 -6.13
CA GLY A 190 -8.09 -1.65 -6.60
C GLY A 190 -7.34 -2.37 -5.48
N HIS A 191 -6.39 -3.20 -5.90
CA HIS A 191 -5.51 -3.98 -5.03
C HIS A 191 -4.07 -3.66 -5.45
N TYR A 192 -3.28 -3.20 -4.50
CA TYR A 192 -1.96 -2.63 -4.76
C TYR A 192 -0.95 -3.19 -3.77
N PHE A 193 0.33 -3.14 -4.14
CA PHE A 193 1.45 -3.35 -3.24
C PHE A 193 2.07 -2.02 -2.85
N PHE A 194 2.33 -1.86 -1.56
CA PHE A 194 3.06 -0.74 -0.96
C PHE A 194 4.53 -1.16 -0.75
N ARG A 195 5.45 -0.43 -1.38
CA ARG A 195 6.90 -0.71 -1.37
C ARG A 195 7.64 0.51 -0.81
N PRO A 196 7.96 0.54 0.49
CA PRO A 196 8.88 1.53 1.03
C PRO A 196 10.33 1.10 0.79
N GLU A 197 11.23 2.07 0.73
CA GLU A 197 12.67 1.89 0.87
C GLU A 197 13.27 2.91 1.81
N VAL A 198 14.25 2.48 2.60
CA VAL A 198 14.89 3.31 3.60
C VAL A 198 16.40 3.27 3.45
N LEU A 199 17.03 4.44 3.33
CA LEU A 199 18.48 4.58 3.34
C LEU A 199 18.97 4.85 4.76
N VAL A 200 19.65 3.87 5.35
CA VAL A 200 20.33 3.98 6.64
C VAL A 200 21.83 4.13 6.41
N ASN A 201 22.39 5.28 6.75
CA ASN A 201 23.83 5.53 6.63
C ASN A 201 24.61 4.63 7.59
N GLY A 202 25.41 3.72 7.04
CA GLY A 202 26.23 2.78 7.81
C GLY A 202 25.49 1.52 8.28
N GLY A 203 24.22 1.36 7.92
CA GLY A 203 23.39 0.23 8.35
C GLY A 203 22.44 -0.27 7.25
N ASP A 204 21.41 -0.96 7.68
CA ASP A 204 20.28 -1.44 6.89
C ASP A 204 18.97 -1.21 7.67
N PHE A 205 17.86 -1.13 6.95
CA PHE A 205 16.51 -1.16 7.50
C PHE A 205 15.87 -2.51 7.16
N LEU A 206 15.45 -3.24 8.19
CA LEU A 206 14.68 -4.47 8.03
C LEU A 206 13.21 -4.17 8.32
N TYR A 207 12.37 -4.27 7.31
CA TYR A 207 10.94 -4.11 7.40
C TYR A 207 10.34 -5.25 8.23
N LEU A 208 9.67 -4.93 9.34
CA LEU A 208 9.18 -5.94 10.28
C LEU A 208 7.88 -6.58 9.80
N SER A 209 7.81 -7.90 9.90
CA SER A 209 6.59 -8.65 9.60
C SER A 209 5.45 -8.39 10.58
N ALA A 210 4.23 -8.50 10.06
CA ALA A 210 2.98 -8.56 10.80
C ALA A 210 2.27 -9.90 10.52
N PRO A 211 1.30 -10.31 11.36
CA PRO A 211 0.55 -11.55 11.14
C PRO A 211 -0.19 -11.55 9.80
N ARG A 212 -0.20 -12.72 9.17
CA ARG A 212 -0.98 -13.04 7.98
C ARG A 212 -1.85 -14.27 8.21
N PRO A 213 -3.18 -14.22 8.01
CA PRO A 213 -3.94 -13.04 7.57
C PRO A 213 -3.92 -11.91 8.61
N ILE A 214 -4.25 -10.68 8.19
CA ILE A 214 -4.38 -9.52 9.09
C ILE A 214 -5.35 -9.86 10.23
N VAL A 215 -4.94 -9.55 11.46
CA VAL A 215 -5.73 -9.69 12.68
C VAL A 215 -5.86 -8.34 13.39
N PRO A 216 -6.84 -8.14 14.29
CA PRO A 216 -6.92 -6.94 15.11
C PRO A 216 -5.58 -6.67 15.84
N PRO A 217 -5.09 -5.41 15.87
CA PRO A 217 -5.79 -4.18 15.53
C PRO A 217 -5.75 -3.77 14.03
N GLY A 218 -5.26 -4.64 13.14
CA GLY A 218 -5.22 -4.36 11.70
C GLY A 218 -6.59 -4.35 11.03
N THR A 219 -6.62 -3.81 9.81
CA THR A 219 -7.79 -3.66 8.95
C THR A 219 -8.01 -4.92 8.12
N PRO A 220 -9.13 -5.65 8.29
CA PRO A 220 -9.46 -6.77 7.42
C PRO A 220 -9.62 -6.31 5.97
N PHE A 221 -9.22 -7.15 5.02
CA PHE A 221 -9.48 -6.89 3.60
C PHE A 221 -10.99 -6.84 3.29
N PRO A 222 -11.41 -6.05 2.28
CA PRO A 222 -12.79 -6.02 1.83
C PRO A 222 -13.31 -7.41 1.45
N ALA A 223 -14.62 -7.62 1.61
CA ALA A 223 -15.25 -8.89 1.29
C ALA A 223 -14.96 -9.30 -0.18
N GLY A 224 -14.46 -10.52 -0.37
CA GLY A 224 -14.10 -11.04 -1.70
C GLY A 224 -12.68 -10.70 -2.15
N VAL A 225 -11.96 -9.84 -1.43
CA VAL A 225 -10.53 -9.60 -1.65
C VAL A 225 -9.72 -10.48 -0.71
N THR A 226 -8.75 -11.20 -1.26
CA THR A 226 -7.85 -12.04 -0.47
C THR A 226 -6.65 -11.22 -0.08
N ASP A 227 -6.37 -11.12 1.23
CA ASP A 227 -5.08 -10.68 1.76
C ASP A 227 -3.97 -11.46 1.02
N LEU A 228 -2.94 -10.82 0.46
CA LEU A 228 -1.78 -11.48 -0.17
C LEU A 228 -0.58 -11.49 0.79
N GLN A 229 0.50 -12.19 0.42
CA GLN A 229 1.67 -12.29 1.29
C GLN A 229 2.73 -11.29 0.85
N ALA A 230 3.63 -10.92 1.76
CA ALA A 230 4.74 -10.04 1.48
C ALA A 230 5.74 -10.66 0.48
N TRP A 231 6.27 -9.79 -0.38
CA TRP A 231 7.22 -10.11 -1.45
C TRP A 231 8.51 -9.32 -1.32
N ILE A 232 9.61 -9.86 -1.85
CA ILE A 232 10.91 -9.20 -1.91
C ILE A 232 11.59 -9.42 -3.26
N ARG A 233 12.35 -8.44 -3.73
CA ARG A 233 13.29 -8.59 -4.85
C ARG A 233 14.56 -7.80 -4.59
N ASN A 234 15.62 -8.16 -5.30
CA ASN A 234 16.84 -7.35 -5.38
C ASN A 234 17.11 -6.97 -6.84
N ALA A 235 18.07 -6.06 -7.07
CA ALA A 235 18.42 -5.60 -8.40
C ALA A 235 18.77 -6.73 -9.41
N ASN A 236 19.27 -7.89 -8.93
CA ASN A 236 19.59 -9.03 -9.80
C ASN A 236 18.34 -9.83 -10.21
N LEU A 237 17.27 -9.75 -9.42
CA LEU A 237 16.01 -10.44 -9.64
C LEU A 237 15.00 -9.60 -10.44
N ASN A 238 15.13 -8.26 -10.40
CA ASN A 238 14.28 -7.32 -11.16
C ASN A 238 14.05 -7.81 -12.61
N PRO A 239 12.78 -7.91 -13.08
CA PRO A 239 11.56 -7.43 -12.43
C PRO A 239 10.81 -8.46 -11.57
N ASP A 240 11.35 -9.67 -11.43
CA ASP A 240 10.70 -10.74 -10.67
C ASP A 240 10.69 -10.51 -9.15
N TRP A 241 9.68 -11.06 -8.49
CA TRP A 241 9.49 -11.02 -7.05
C TRP A 241 9.44 -12.43 -6.45
N LEU A 242 9.92 -12.58 -5.21
CA LEU A 242 9.81 -13.82 -4.43
C LEU A 242 8.90 -13.62 -3.23
N ARG A 243 8.06 -14.60 -2.93
CA ARG A 243 7.32 -14.63 -1.66
C ARG A 243 8.30 -14.88 -0.55
N ILE A 244 8.39 -13.98 0.42
CA ILE A 244 9.44 -14.06 1.44
C ILE A 244 9.31 -15.37 2.24
N GLY A 245 8.11 -15.64 2.73
CA GLY A 245 7.86 -16.84 3.53
C GLY A 245 7.83 -18.13 2.70
N THR A 246 7.11 -18.13 1.57
CA THR A 246 6.91 -19.37 0.79
C THR A 246 8.14 -19.77 -0.01
N ASP A 247 8.77 -18.84 -0.72
CA ASP A 247 9.83 -19.16 -1.68
C ASP A 247 11.21 -19.16 -1.02
N ILE A 248 11.51 -18.17 -0.16
CA ILE A 248 12.84 -18.00 0.43
C ILE A 248 13.01 -18.78 1.73
N ILE A 249 12.08 -18.62 2.68
CA ILE A 249 12.17 -19.33 3.97
C ILE A 249 11.73 -20.79 3.82
N GLY A 250 10.62 -21.01 3.11
CA GLY A 250 10.06 -22.33 2.88
C GLY A 250 9.62 -23.04 4.15
N ILE A 251 9.45 -24.36 4.05
CA ILE A 251 9.07 -25.20 5.19
C ILE A 251 10.31 -25.48 6.05
N ILE A 252 10.26 -25.07 7.32
CA ILE A 252 11.29 -25.39 8.32
C ILE A 252 10.68 -26.41 9.30
N PRO A 253 11.19 -27.66 9.38
CA PRO A 253 10.70 -28.65 10.34
C PRO A 253 10.74 -28.13 11.79
N PRO A 254 9.71 -28.42 12.60
CA PRO A 254 8.64 -29.40 12.39
C PRO A 254 7.39 -28.83 11.68
N ALA A 255 7.41 -27.61 11.15
CA ALA A 255 6.28 -27.06 10.43
C ALA A 255 5.97 -27.89 9.17
N THR A 256 4.70 -27.92 8.76
CA THR A 256 4.23 -28.63 7.56
C THR A 256 3.85 -27.68 6.42
N THR A 257 3.82 -26.38 6.69
CA THR A 257 3.54 -25.31 5.72
C THR A 257 4.60 -24.23 5.86
N ALA A 258 4.98 -23.60 4.74
CA ALA A 258 5.84 -22.43 4.79
C ALA A 258 5.13 -21.30 5.55
N PRO A 259 5.85 -20.46 6.29
CA PRO A 259 5.24 -19.30 6.90
C PRO A 259 4.80 -18.31 5.81
N THR A 260 3.81 -17.50 6.12
CA THR A 260 3.42 -16.34 5.31
C THR A 260 3.36 -15.13 6.22
N PHE A 261 3.67 -13.96 5.68
CA PHE A 261 3.77 -12.72 6.43
C PHE A 261 3.08 -11.60 5.67
N ASN A 262 2.62 -10.61 6.44
CA ASN A 262 2.43 -9.25 5.98
C ASN A 262 3.64 -8.43 6.45
N MET A 263 3.79 -7.19 5.99
CA MET A 263 4.74 -6.22 6.53
C MET A 263 4.01 -5.16 7.35
N THR A 264 4.66 -4.59 8.35
CA THR A 264 4.01 -3.71 9.32
C THR A 264 3.87 -2.28 8.79
N PHE A 265 2.70 -1.91 8.27
CA PHE A 265 2.41 -0.53 7.90
C PHE A 265 0.98 -0.09 8.16
N SER A 266 0.77 1.21 8.06
CA SER A 266 -0.53 1.82 7.87
C SER A 266 -0.50 2.87 6.77
N LEU A 267 -1.67 3.09 6.17
CA LEU A 267 -1.95 4.15 5.21
C LEU A 267 -3.13 4.96 5.73
N ALA A 268 -3.04 6.28 5.62
CA ALA A 268 -4.10 7.20 5.98
C ALA A 268 -4.38 8.18 4.84
N GLY A 269 -5.64 8.62 4.76
CA GLY A 269 -6.09 9.48 3.68
C GLY A 269 -7.58 9.75 3.72
N ASP A 270 -8.16 10.05 2.57
CA ASP A 270 -9.58 10.33 2.40
C ASP A 270 -10.10 9.74 1.09
N THR A 271 -11.30 9.18 1.13
CA THR A 271 -11.97 8.71 -0.08
C THR A 271 -12.51 9.88 -0.91
N VAL A 272 -12.63 9.70 -2.22
CA VAL A 272 -13.18 10.67 -3.18
C VAL A 272 -14.19 9.96 -4.09
N PRO A 273 -15.42 9.71 -3.61
CA PRO A 273 -16.40 8.87 -4.29
C PRO A 273 -16.76 9.35 -5.72
N GLU A 274 -16.72 10.66 -5.95
CA GLU A 274 -17.13 11.28 -7.22
C GLU A 274 -15.93 11.76 -8.06
N ALA A 275 -14.76 11.17 -7.86
CA ALA A 275 -13.59 11.43 -8.68
C ALA A 275 -13.85 11.12 -10.16
N GLY A 276 -13.11 11.81 -11.03
CA GLY A 276 -13.08 11.48 -12.44
C GLY A 276 -12.32 10.18 -12.71
N THR A 277 -12.57 9.55 -13.85
CA THR A 277 -11.97 8.26 -14.21
C THR A 277 -10.61 8.46 -14.88
N PRO A 278 -9.51 7.84 -14.41
CA PRO A 278 -8.19 7.91 -15.05
C PRO A 278 -8.24 7.63 -16.56
N GLY A 279 -7.43 8.36 -17.33
CA GLY A 279 -7.37 8.26 -18.80
C GLY A 279 -8.55 8.91 -19.54
N GLN A 280 -9.58 9.39 -18.85
CA GLN A 280 -10.72 10.08 -19.48
C GLN A 280 -10.53 11.60 -19.47
N ALA A 281 -11.00 12.27 -20.52
CA ALA A 281 -10.87 13.72 -20.68
C ALA A 281 -11.52 14.54 -19.54
N ASN A 282 -12.55 13.98 -18.89
CA ASN A 282 -13.23 14.63 -17.77
C ASN A 282 -12.58 14.37 -16.41
N CYS A 283 -11.51 13.56 -16.36
CA CYS A 283 -10.91 13.10 -15.12
C CYS A 283 -10.55 14.26 -14.20
N HIS A 284 -9.70 15.15 -14.71
CA HIS A 284 -9.15 16.24 -13.91
C HIS A 284 -10.26 17.17 -13.39
N GLY A 285 -11.15 17.63 -14.27
CA GLY A 285 -12.23 18.56 -13.91
C GLY A 285 -13.19 17.97 -12.86
N LYS A 286 -13.56 16.69 -13.01
CA LYS A 286 -14.42 15.99 -12.05
C LYS A 286 -13.73 15.78 -10.71
N THR A 287 -12.50 15.29 -10.69
CA THR A 287 -11.75 15.07 -9.45
C THR A 287 -11.55 16.36 -8.67
N ILE A 288 -11.15 17.46 -9.32
CA ILE A 288 -11.03 18.76 -8.65
C ILE A 288 -12.39 19.25 -8.13
N SER A 289 -13.46 19.06 -8.89
CA SER A 289 -14.82 19.44 -8.45
C SER A 289 -15.32 18.59 -7.28
N ALA A 290 -14.97 17.29 -7.24
CA ALA A 290 -15.28 16.40 -6.13
C ALA A 290 -14.55 16.85 -4.87
N LEU A 291 -13.23 17.03 -4.94
CA LEU A 291 -12.39 17.54 -3.84
C LEU A 291 -12.89 18.90 -3.33
N ALA A 292 -13.16 19.85 -4.23
CA ALA A 292 -13.62 21.18 -3.85
C ALA A 292 -15.00 21.15 -3.18
N ARG A 293 -15.93 20.32 -3.64
CA ARG A 293 -17.24 20.16 -2.96
C ARG A 293 -17.08 19.51 -1.60
N GLN A 294 -16.30 18.43 -1.54
CA GLN A 294 -16.08 17.62 -0.36
C GLN A 294 -15.46 18.42 0.79
N PHE A 295 -14.40 19.19 0.52
CA PHE A 295 -13.70 19.98 1.52
C PHE A 295 -14.19 21.43 1.60
N ARG A 296 -15.25 21.80 0.89
CA ARG A 296 -15.81 23.18 0.82
C ARG A 296 -14.82 24.22 0.29
N GLY A 297 -14.00 23.81 -0.67
CA GLY A 297 -13.05 24.64 -1.39
C GLY A 297 -11.71 23.94 -1.59
N ILE A 298 -11.02 24.25 -2.68
CA ILE A 298 -9.76 23.58 -3.02
C ILE A 298 -8.63 23.89 -2.01
N ASN A 299 -8.61 25.09 -1.42
CA ASN A 299 -7.66 25.44 -0.36
C ASN A 299 -7.89 24.61 0.92
N ALA A 300 -9.15 24.34 1.25
CA ALA A 300 -9.47 23.48 2.39
C ALA A 300 -9.12 22.01 2.10
N ALA A 301 -9.28 21.57 0.85
CA ALA A 301 -8.82 20.24 0.42
C ALA A 301 -7.30 20.09 0.58
N VAL A 302 -6.52 21.10 0.18
CA VAL A 302 -5.04 21.09 0.36
C VAL A 302 -4.67 20.89 1.83
N LEU A 303 -5.29 21.65 2.74
CA LEU A 303 -5.02 21.55 4.18
C LEU A 303 -5.41 20.19 4.75
N ALA A 304 -6.58 19.67 4.37
CA ALA A 304 -7.07 18.39 4.87
C ALA A 304 -6.24 17.21 4.36
N LEU A 305 -5.83 17.24 3.09
CA LEU A 305 -5.08 16.17 2.42
C LEU A 305 -3.56 16.25 2.65
N GLY A 306 -3.07 17.24 3.41
CA GLY A 306 -1.64 17.43 3.68
C GLY A 306 -0.81 17.84 2.47
N ALA A 307 -1.45 18.29 1.38
CA ALA A 307 -0.74 18.80 0.21
C ALA A 307 -0.02 20.12 0.56
N SER A 308 1.16 20.35 -0.02
CA SER A 308 1.94 21.56 0.26
C SER A 308 1.37 22.83 -0.38
N SER A 309 0.62 22.68 -1.47
CA SER A 309 -0.05 23.78 -2.15
C SER A 309 -1.21 23.29 -3.03
N VAL A 310 -2.01 24.23 -3.55
CA VAL A 310 -3.02 23.94 -4.57
C VAL A 310 -2.39 23.38 -5.84
N ASN A 311 -1.17 23.79 -6.17
CA ASN A 311 -0.45 23.26 -7.33
C ASN A 311 -0.06 21.80 -7.10
N ASP A 312 0.48 21.45 -5.92
CA ASP A 312 0.84 20.05 -5.62
C ASP A 312 -0.37 19.12 -5.63
N LEU A 313 -1.52 19.60 -5.15
CA LEU A 313 -2.77 18.85 -5.23
C LEU A 313 -3.24 18.69 -6.68
N GLN A 314 -3.17 19.74 -7.50
CA GLN A 314 -3.51 19.66 -8.92
C GLN A 314 -2.54 18.77 -9.70
N ASP A 315 -1.25 18.80 -9.38
CA ASP A 315 -0.25 17.91 -9.96
C ASP A 315 -0.54 16.44 -9.61
N SER A 316 -0.96 16.18 -8.36
CA SER A 316 -1.40 14.84 -7.93
C SER A 316 -2.61 14.35 -8.75
N VAL A 317 -3.59 15.23 -8.99
CA VAL A 317 -4.76 14.92 -9.85
C VAL A 317 -4.32 14.75 -11.31
N GLY A 318 -3.38 15.57 -11.79
CA GLY A 318 -2.83 15.47 -13.14
C GLY A 318 -2.17 14.11 -13.37
N ARG A 319 -1.36 13.63 -12.42
CA ARG A 319 -0.74 12.30 -12.45
C ARG A 319 -1.78 11.19 -12.45
N PHE A 320 -2.74 11.24 -11.51
CA PHE A 320 -3.84 10.27 -11.44
C PHE A 320 -4.66 10.17 -12.73
N CYS A 321 -4.88 11.31 -13.40
CA CYS A 321 -5.68 11.35 -14.61
C CYS A 321 -4.95 10.94 -15.88
N ASN A 322 -3.61 10.90 -15.85
CA ASN A 322 -2.76 10.49 -16.96
C ASN A 322 -1.83 9.34 -16.51
N PRO A 323 -2.41 8.17 -16.20
CA PRO A 323 -1.67 6.99 -15.77
C PRO A 323 -0.81 6.40 -16.88
#